data_AF-A0A2J8MUL6-F1
#
_entry.id   AF-A0A2J8MUL6-F1
#
_cell.length_a   1.000
_cell.length_b   1.000
_cell.length_c   1.000
_cell.angle_alpha   90.00
_cell.angle_beta   90.00
_cell.angle_gamma   90.00
#
_symmetry.space_group_name_H-M   'P 1'
#
loop_
_entity.id
_entity.type
_entity.pdbx_description
1 polymer ?
#
loop_
_entity_poly.entity_id
_entity_poly.type
_entity_poly.pdbx_seq_one_letter_code
_entity_poly.pdbx_strand_id
1 'polypeptide(L)'
;RVDGGSCHRRGAPTGSTSNRIRGESSVAQQPLHTAQKTRKGEHKWAAVVGLEIHAQISSNSKLFSGSQVRFSAPPNSLVSFFDASLPGTLPVLNRRCVEAAVMTGLALNCHINKKSLFDRKHYFYADLPGRSRVR
;
A
#
# COMPACT_ATOMS: atom_id res chain seq x y z
N ARG A 1 -32.56 41.87 35.04
CA ARG A 1 -32.10 43.28 35.13
C ARG A 1 -31.85 43.72 33.69
N VAL A 2 -32.82 44.29 32.96
CA VAL A 2 -33.24 45.73 32.94
C VAL A 2 -32.01 46.65 32.98
N ASP A 3 -31.74 47.59 32.08
CA ASP A 3 -32.51 48.40 31.11
C ASP A 3 -31.50 48.87 30.01
N GLY A 4 -31.82 49.30 28.79
CA GLY A 4 -32.90 50.18 28.31
C GLY A 4 -32.28 51.50 27.83
N GLY A 5 -32.67 51.98 26.64
CA GLY A 5 -32.20 53.25 26.09
C GLY A 5 -32.62 53.53 24.65
N SER A 6 -33.90 53.88 24.46
CA SER A 6 -34.56 54.23 23.20
C SER A 6 -34.58 55.74 22.95
N CYS A 7 -34.46 56.18 21.69
CA CYS A 7 -35.17 57.35 21.14
C CYS A 7 -35.25 57.25 19.60
N HIS A 8 -36.35 56.75 19.01
CA HIS A 8 -37.53 57.46 18.51
C HIS A 8 -37.36 58.43 17.30
N ARG A 9 -37.84 57.92 16.15
CA ARG A 9 -38.60 58.54 15.03
C ARG A 9 -38.05 59.77 14.27
N ARG A 10 -38.01 59.65 12.94
CA ARG A 10 -39.03 60.19 11.99
C ARG A 10 -38.63 59.98 10.52
N GLY A 11 -39.61 59.68 9.66
CA GLY A 11 -39.53 59.93 8.20
C GLY A 11 -39.94 58.73 7.32
N ALA A 12 -41.09 58.83 6.65
CA ALA A 12 -41.59 57.94 5.60
C ALA A 12 -41.75 58.75 4.27
N PRO A 13 -42.27 58.19 3.15
CA PRO A 13 -41.52 57.77 1.97
C PRO A 13 -41.87 58.56 0.69
N THR A 14 -41.04 58.55 -0.36
CA THR A 14 -41.44 59.04 -1.70
C THR A 14 -40.71 58.34 -2.86
N GLY A 15 -41.48 57.84 -3.82
CA GLY A 15 -41.20 57.73 -5.27
C GLY A 15 -40.15 56.69 -5.71
N SER A 16 -40.51 55.59 -6.36
CA SER A 16 -40.89 55.46 -7.79
C SER A 16 -39.72 55.51 -8.79
N THR A 17 -39.73 54.49 -9.66
CA THR A 17 -39.16 54.39 -11.03
C THR A 17 -37.68 54.05 -11.26
N SER A 18 -37.50 52.87 -11.87
CA SER A 18 -36.82 52.62 -13.15
C SER A 18 -35.58 51.71 -13.14
N ASN A 19 -35.74 50.62 -13.91
CA ASN A 19 -34.76 49.63 -14.34
C ASN A 19 -33.38 50.18 -14.72
N ARG A 20 -32.30 49.52 -14.24
CA ARG A 20 -31.16 49.14 -15.08
C ARG A 20 -30.19 48.14 -14.41
N ILE A 21 -30.21 46.90 -14.92
CA ILE A 21 -29.07 46.12 -15.44
C ILE A 21 -27.82 45.87 -14.53
N ARG A 22 -27.54 44.55 -14.41
CA ARG A 22 -26.24 43.83 -14.25
C ARG A 22 -25.65 43.67 -12.84
N GLY A 23 -25.60 42.40 -12.42
CA GLY A 23 -24.40 41.81 -11.80
C GLY A 23 -24.64 41.05 -10.48
N GLU A 24 -25.35 39.93 -10.51
CA GLU A 24 -25.35 38.98 -9.39
C GLU A 24 -24.53 37.73 -9.77
N SER A 25 -23.35 37.65 -9.19
CA SER A 25 -22.53 36.45 -9.11
C SER A 25 -23.07 35.55 -8.00
N SER A 26 -24.02 34.66 -8.32
CA SER A 26 -24.40 33.55 -7.45
C SER A 26 -23.70 32.28 -7.94
N VAL A 27 -22.66 31.86 -7.21
CA VAL A 27 -22.02 30.56 -7.35
C VAL A 27 -23.03 29.49 -6.94
N ALA A 28 -23.85 29.05 -7.89
CA ALA A 28 -24.65 27.84 -7.76
C ALA A 28 -23.71 26.65 -7.99
N GLN A 29 -23.35 25.95 -6.93
CA GLN A 29 -22.67 24.66 -7.04
C GLN A 29 -23.65 23.68 -7.69
N GLN A 30 -23.44 23.40 -8.97
CA GLN A 30 -24.13 22.34 -9.69
C GLN A 30 -23.50 20.99 -9.32
N PRO A 31 -24.29 19.92 -9.09
CA PRO A 31 -23.74 18.60 -8.84
C PRO A 31 -23.09 18.07 -10.12
N LEU A 32 -21.79 17.78 -10.04
CA LEU A 32 -21.00 17.23 -11.13
C LEU A 32 -21.35 15.73 -11.28
N HIS A 33 -22.43 15.45 -12.00
CA HIS A 33 -22.66 14.14 -12.60
C HIS A 33 -21.58 13.91 -13.67
N THR A 34 -20.43 13.37 -13.28
CA THR A 34 -19.46 12.86 -14.26
C THR A 34 -19.97 11.52 -14.76
N ALA A 35 -20.78 11.58 -15.81
CA ALA A 35 -21.20 10.42 -16.59
C ALA A 35 -19.96 9.66 -17.10
N GLN A 36 -19.72 8.45 -16.58
CA GLN A 36 -18.73 7.56 -17.15
C GLN A 36 -19.21 7.11 -18.52
N LYS A 37 -18.58 7.66 -19.57
CA LYS A 37 -18.79 7.29 -20.97
C LYS A 37 -18.36 5.83 -21.18
N THR A 38 -19.32 4.91 -21.25
CA THR A 38 -19.07 3.53 -21.69
C THR A 38 -18.57 3.52 -23.13
N ARG A 39 -17.26 3.37 -23.33
CA ARG A 39 -16.71 3.02 -24.64
C ARG A 39 -17.03 1.56 -24.91
N LYS A 40 -18.15 1.32 -25.58
CA LYS A 40 -18.53 0.00 -26.08
C LYS A 40 -17.71 -0.27 -27.35
N GLY A 41 -16.49 -0.76 -27.17
CA GLY A 41 -15.69 -1.39 -28.21
C GLY A 41 -15.70 -2.89 -27.93
N GLU A 42 -16.26 -3.70 -28.83
CA GLU A 42 -16.21 -5.16 -28.73
C GLU A 42 -14.79 -5.64 -28.96
N HIS A 43 -14.00 -5.71 -27.89
CA HIS A 43 -12.69 -6.35 -27.94
C HIS A 43 -12.91 -7.87 -27.90
N LYS A 44 -12.63 -8.55 -29.03
CA LYS A 44 -12.75 -10.01 -29.20
C LYS A 44 -11.85 -10.82 -28.26
N TRP A 45 -10.93 -10.15 -27.56
CA TRP A 45 -9.96 -10.75 -26.64
C TRP A 45 -9.93 -9.99 -25.33
N ALA A 46 -9.87 -10.73 -24.22
CA ALA A 46 -9.71 -10.19 -22.88
C ALA A 46 -8.28 -10.47 -22.37
N ALA A 47 -7.66 -9.47 -21.74
CA ALA A 47 -6.35 -9.65 -21.12
C ALA A 47 -6.51 -10.37 -19.76
N VAL A 48 -5.75 -11.45 -19.57
CA VAL A 48 -5.63 -12.16 -18.29
C VAL A 48 -4.23 -11.87 -17.74
N VAL A 49 -4.16 -11.20 -16.59
CA VAL A 49 -2.91 -10.78 -15.96
C VAL A 49 -2.77 -11.44 -14.60
N GLY A 50 -1.64 -12.10 -14.37
CA GLY A 50 -1.22 -12.61 -13.05
C GLY A 50 -0.05 -11.80 -12.54
N LEU A 51 0.00 -11.58 -11.22
CA LEU A 51 1.10 -10.87 -10.54
C LEU A 51 1.83 -11.83 -9.61
N GLU A 52 3.17 -11.79 -9.65
CA GLU A 52 4.03 -12.45 -8.67
C GLU A 52 4.79 -11.36 -7.90
N ILE A 53 4.55 -11.28 -6.59
CA ILE A 53 5.10 -10.22 -5.74
C ILE A 53 6.02 -10.85 -4.71
N HIS A 54 7.29 -10.42 -4.69
CA HIS A 54 8.28 -10.82 -3.68
C HIS A 54 8.50 -9.64 -2.73
N ALA A 55 8.15 -9.81 -1.46
CA ALA A 55 8.32 -8.80 -0.42
C ALA A 55 9.37 -9.25 0.61
N GLN A 56 10.29 -8.37 0.98
CA GLN A 56 11.31 -8.65 1.98
C GLN A 56 10.72 -8.50 3.40
N ILE A 57 10.85 -9.54 4.21
CA ILE A 57 10.41 -9.50 5.61
C ILE A 57 11.38 -8.65 6.43
N SER A 58 10.85 -7.65 7.13
CA SER A 58 11.62 -6.84 8.08
C SER A 58 12.00 -7.69 9.29
N SER A 59 13.27 -8.08 9.36
CA SER A 59 13.84 -8.92 10.42
C SER A 59 15.31 -8.56 10.63
N ASN A 60 15.83 -8.82 11.83
CA ASN A 60 17.23 -8.50 12.15
C ASN A 60 18.23 -9.49 11.55
N SER A 61 17.80 -10.74 11.30
CA SER A 61 18.63 -11.83 10.79
C SER A 61 17.95 -12.56 9.63
N LYS A 62 18.74 -13.22 8.78
CA LYS A 62 18.25 -13.95 7.60
C LYS A 62 17.32 -15.12 7.98
N LEU A 63 16.66 -15.71 6.97
CA LEU A 63 15.66 -16.76 7.15
C LEU A 63 16.22 -18.07 7.70
N PHE A 64 17.41 -18.47 7.23
CA PHE A 64 18.05 -19.75 7.60
C PHE A 64 19.40 -19.61 8.29
N SER A 65 19.86 -18.37 8.51
CA SER A 65 21.16 -18.09 9.11
C SER A 65 21.08 -16.89 10.06
N GLY A 66 22.00 -16.85 11.02
CA GLY A 66 22.10 -15.77 12.01
C GLY A 66 22.70 -14.46 11.48
N SER A 67 23.06 -14.40 10.19
CA SER A 67 23.63 -13.19 9.58
C SER A 67 22.63 -12.04 9.60
N GLN A 68 23.12 -10.83 9.82
CA GLN A 68 22.25 -9.65 9.87
C GLN A 68 21.68 -9.31 8.49
N VAL A 69 20.48 -8.71 8.50
CA VAL A 69 19.85 -8.11 7.31
C VAL A 69 19.97 -6.60 7.46
N ARG A 70 20.84 -5.96 6.68
CA ARG A 70 20.95 -4.49 6.61
C ARG A 70 21.06 -4.04 5.17
N PHE A 71 20.40 -2.95 4.86
CA PHE A 71 20.54 -2.27 3.58
C PHE A 71 21.90 -1.55 3.52
N SER A 72 22.51 -1.52 2.33
CA SER A 72 23.75 -0.78 2.06
C SER A 72 25.00 -1.20 2.88
N ALA A 73 25.08 -2.47 3.30
CA ALA A 73 26.30 -3.01 3.88
C ALA A 73 27.39 -3.25 2.82
N PRO A 74 28.69 -3.23 3.18
CA PRO A 74 29.76 -3.57 2.25
C PRO A 74 29.57 -4.97 1.63
N PRO A 75 30.05 -5.19 0.39
CA PRO A 75 29.94 -6.49 -0.27
C PRO A 75 30.48 -7.63 0.59
N ASN A 76 29.75 -8.75 0.66
CA ASN A 76 30.12 -9.96 1.40
C ASN A 76 30.43 -9.77 2.90
N SER A 77 30.04 -8.65 3.51
CA SER A 77 30.28 -8.38 4.94
C SER A 77 29.25 -9.03 5.87
N LEU A 78 28.03 -9.31 5.37
CA LEU A 78 26.93 -9.89 6.15
C LEU A 78 26.66 -11.32 5.70
N VAL A 79 27.68 -12.18 5.78
CA VAL A 79 27.66 -13.56 5.28
C VAL A 79 28.10 -14.51 6.39
N SER A 80 27.36 -15.59 6.58
CA SER A 80 27.75 -16.71 7.46
C SER A 80 28.21 -17.91 6.62
N PHE A 81 28.78 -18.92 7.27
CA PHE A 81 29.19 -20.16 6.59
C PHE A 81 28.06 -20.84 5.82
N PHE A 82 26.83 -20.76 6.33
CA PHE A 82 25.65 -21.28 5.64
C PHE A 82 25.33 -20.47 4.38
N ASP A 83 25.41 -19.14 4.46
CA ASP A 83 25.14 -18.26 3.31
C ASP A 83 26.18 -18.48 2.19
N ALA A 84 27.42 -18.78 2.56
CA ALA A 84 28.48 -19.19 1.63
C ALA A 84 28.38 -20.66 1.18
N SER A 85 27.39 -21.41 1.68
CA SER A 85 27.16 -22.83 1.39
C SER A 85 28.39 -23.72 1.64
N LEU A 86 29.11 -23.45 2.72
CA LEU A 86 30.23 -24.31 3.12
C LEU A 86 29.73 -25.71 3.52
N PRO A 87 30.49 -26.76 3.19
CA PRO A 87 30.11 -28.13 3.51
C PRO A 87 29.95 -28.33 5.02
N GLY A 88 28.92 -29.08 5.42
CA GLY A 88 28.62 -29.37 6.83
C GLY A 88 27.74 -28.32 7.53
N THR A 89 27.34 -27.25 6.84
CA THR A 89 26.39 -26.27 7.40
C THR A 89 24.94 -26.72 7.25
N LEU A 90 24.09 -26.41 8.23
CA LEU A 90 22.66 -26.75 8.25
C LEU A 90 21.80 -25.49 8.40
N PRO A 91 20.62 -25.44 7.74
CA PRO A 91 19.71 -24.29 7.84
C PRO A 91 19.03 -24.26 9.22
N VAL A 92 18.93 -23.06 9.82
CA VAL A 92 18.20 -22.84 11.06
C VAL A 92 17.09 -21.81 10.83
N LEU A 93 15.83 -22.25 10.93
CA LEU A 93 14.67 -21.42 10.61
C LEU A 93 14.47 -20.27 11.61
N ASN A 94 14.30 -19.05 11.08
CA ASN A 94 14.01 -17.87 11.86
C ASN A 94 12.53 -17.76 12.24
N ARG A 95 12.23 -17.86 13.53
CA ARG A 95 10.87 -17.76 14.08
C ARG A 95 10.17 -16.44 13.74
N ARG A 96 10.87 -15.30 13.80
CA ARG A 96 10.28 -13.98 13.52
C ARG A 96 9.82 -13.84 12.07
N CYS A 97 10.58 -14.43 11.14
CA CYS A 97 10.20 -14.46 9.74
C CYS A 97 8.91 -15.27 9.52
N VAL A 98 8.76 -16.40 10.21
CA VAL A 98 7.54 -17.22 10.14
C VAL A 98 6.34 -16.48 10.73
N GLU A 99 6.50 -15.85 11.90
CA GLU A 99 5.44 -15.05 12.53
C GLU A 99 4.98 -13.92 11.60
N ALA A 100 5.91 -13.17 10.99
CA ALA A 100 5.58 -12.11 10.03
C ALA A 100 4.87 -12.64 8.78
N ALA A 101 5.28 -13.80 8.26
CA ALA A 101 4.62 -14.43 7.11
C ALA A 101 3.18 -14.84 7.44
N VAL A 102 2.94 -15.43 8.61
CA VAL A 102 1.59 -15.80 9.08
C VAL A 102 0.73 -14.56 9.31
N MET A 103 1.26 -13.52 9.97
CA MET A 103 0.54 -12.25 10.16
C MET A 103 0.15 -11.62 8.81
N THR A 104 1.05 -11.64 7.82
CA THR A 104 0.76 -11.13 6.48
C THR A 104 -0.34 -11.93 5.80
N GLY A 105 -0.28 -13.27 5.89
CA GLY A 105 -1.33 -14.14 5.35
C GLY A 105 -2.70 -13.87 5.98
N LEU A 106 -2.76 -13.67 7.29
CA LEU A 106 -4.00 -13.29 7.99
C LEU A 106 -4.48 -11.89 7.57
N ALA A 107 -3.58 -10.92 7.42
CA ALA A 107 -3.92 -9.57 6.95
C ALA A 107 -4.48 -9.56 5.51
N LEU A 108 -4.05 -10.50 4.68
CA LEU A 108 -4.55 -10.71 3.32
C LEU A 108 -5.77 -11.64 3.25
N ASN A 109 -6.38 -11.98 4.39
CA ASN A 109 -7.53 -12.90 4.51
C ASN A 109 -7.27 -14.28 3.86
N CYS A 110 -6.05 -14.79 3.93
CA CYS A 110 -5.68 -16.09 3.39
C CYS A 110 -6.00 -17.23 4.37
N HIS A 111 -6.28 -18.43 3.84
CA HIS A 111 -6.41 -19.64 4.66
C HIS A 111 -5.03 -20.23 4.97
N ILE A 112 -4.66 -20.27 6.26
CA ILE A 112 -3.33 -20.73 6.70
C ILE A 112 -3.36 -22.21 7.07
N ASN A 113 -2.50 -22.99 6.41
CA ASN A 113 -2.33 -24.40 6.71
C ASN A 113 -1.60 -24.61 8.05
N LYS A 114 -2.03 -25.64 8.81
CA LYS A 114 -1.39 -25.99 10.10
C LYS A 114 -0.01 -26.62 9.95
N LYS A 115 0.27 -27.19 8.77
CA LYS A 115 1.55 -27.83 8.43
C LYS A 115 1.99 -27.32 7.07
N SER A 116 3.23 -26.84 7.02
CA SER A 116 3.91 -26.42 5.80
C SER A 116 5.34 -26.95 5.86
N LEU A 117 5.85 -27.39 4.71
CA LEU A 117 7.19 -27.93 4.55
C LEU A 117 7.98 -27.01 3.63
N PHE A 118 9.29 -26.95 3.86
CA PHE A 118 10.20 -26.24 2.98
C PHE A 118 10.80 -27.22 1.97
N ASP A 119 10.72 -26.88 0.69
CA ASP A 119 11.23 -27.69 -0.41
C ASP A 119 12.48 -27.07 -1.03
N ARG A 120 13.26 -27.87 -1.76
CA ARG A 120 14.45 -27.37 -2.47
C ARG A 120 14.14 -27.18 -3.95
N LYS A 121 14.24 -25.94 -4.42
CA LYS A 121 14.21 -25.60 -5.85
C LYS A 121 15.64 -25.57 -6.40
N HIS A 122 16.00 -26.55 -7.21
CA HIS A 122 17.34 -26.71 -7.77
C HIS A 122 17.51 -25.98 -9.11
N TYR A 123 18.49 -25.10 -9.20
CA TYR A 123 18.93 -24.44 -10.44
C TYR A 123 20.30 -23.81 -10.23
N PHE A 124 21.08 -23.73 -11.31
CA PHE A 124 22.44 -23.18 -11.27
C PHE A 124 22.41 -21.69 -11.60
N TYR A 125 22.86 -20.87 -10.65
CA TYR A 125 23.07 -19.45 -10.86
C TYR A 125 24.17 -18.96 -9.92
N ALA A 126 24.92 -17.92 -10.31
CA ALA A 126 26.14 -17.51 -9.61
C ALA A 126 25.87 -16.90 -8.22
N ASP A 127 24.68 -16.36 -7.99
CA ASP A 127 24.21 -15.80 -6.71
C ASP A 127 23.69 -16.86 -5.72
N LEU A 128 23.57 -18.12 -6.16
CA LEU A 128 23.00 -19.24 -5.41
C LEU A 128 24.07 -20.29 -5.15
N PRO A 129 24.93 -20.08 -4.14
CA PRO A 129 26.09 -20.94 -3.89
C PRO A 129 25.70 -22.41 -3.61
N GLY A 130 24.55 -22.63 -2.97
CA GLY A 130 24.02 -23.96 -2.66
C GLY A 130 23.35 -24.69 -3.83
N ARG A 131 23.38 -24.13 -5.06
CA ARG A 131 22.73 -24.67 -6.29
C ARG A 131 21.22 -24.92 -6.14
N SER A 132 20.64 -24.43 -5.04
CA SER A 132 19.27 -24.64 -4.65
C SER A 132 18.79 -23.50 -3.77
N ARG A 133 17.53 -23.11 -3.96
CA ARG A 133 16.82 -22.16 -3.11
C ARG A 133 15.77 -22.92 -2.32
N VAL A 134 15.75 -22.69 -1.01
CA VAL A 134 14.68 -23.21 -0.15
C VAL A 134 13.40 -22.42 -0.43
N ARG A 135 12.31 -23.13 -0.71
CA ARG A 135 10.97 -22.60 -0.97
C ARG A 135 10.02 -22.97 0.15
#